data_AF-I7G9B9-F1
#
_entry.id   AF-I7G9B9-F1
#
_cell.length_a   1.000
_cell.length_b   1.000
_cell.length_c   1.000
_cell.angle_alpha   90.00
_cell.angle_beta   90.00
_cell.angle_gamma   90.00
#
_symmetry.space_group_name_H-M   'P 1'
#
loop_
_entity.id
_entity.type
_entity.pdbx_description
1 polymer ?
#
loop_
_entity_poly.entity_id
_entity_poly.type
_entity_poly.pdbx_seq_one_letter_code
_entity_poly.pdbx_strand_id
1 'polypeptide(L)'
;MLEKILQRQFRSSDSPRGIIFTRTRQSAHSLLLWLQQQPGLQTVDIRAQLLIGAGNSSQSTHMTQRDQQEVIRKFRDGTLNLLVATSVAEEGLDIPQCNVVVRYGLLTNEISMVQARGRARADQSVYSFVATEGSRELKRELINEALEMLMEQAVAAVQKMDQAEYQAKIQDLQQAALTKRAAQAAQRESQSTHMTQRDQQEVIRKFRDGTLNLLVATSVAEEGLDIPQCNVVVRYGLLTNEISMVQARGRARADQSVYSFVATEGSRESQRRQFPVEHVQLLCINCMVAVGHGSDLRKVEGTHHVNVNPNFSIYYNVSRDPVVINKVFKDWKPGGVISCRNCGEIWGLQMIYKSVKLPALKVRSMLLETPQGRIQAKKWSRVPFSVPDFDFLQHCAQNLSDLSLD
;
A
#
# COMPACT_ATOMS: atom_id res chain seq x y z
N MET A 1 32.55 14.11 -11.35
CA MET A 1 31.65 15.28 -11.49
C MET A 1 31.14 15.76 -10.14
N LEU A 2 30.51 14.89 -9.32
CA LEU A 2 30.01 15.24 -7.99
C LEU A 2 31.08 15.87 -7.08
N GLU A 3 32.28 15.28 -7.02
CA GLU A 3 33.40 15.81 -6.24
C GLU A 3 33.73 17.28 -6.59
N LYS A 4 33.83 17.60 -7.88
CA LYS A 4 34.12 18.96 -8.37
C LYS A 4 33.03 19.97 -7.96
N ILE A 5 31.76 19.56 -7.99
CA ILE A 5 30.63 20.39 -7.55
C ILE A 5 30.77 20.70 -6.06
N LEU A 6 31.01 19.69 -5.24
CA LEU A 6 31.16 19.86 -3.79
C LEU A 6 32.38 20.70 -3.45
N GLN A 7 33.55 20.43 -4.05
CA GLN A 7 34.76 21.23 -3.83
C GLN A 7 34.56 22.70 -4.17
N ARG A 8 33.89 23.01 -5.28
CA ARG A 8 33.65 24.39 -5.69
C ARG A 8 32.73 25.11 -4.69
N GLN A 9 31.60 24.50 -4.35
CA GLN A 9 30.56 25.14 -3.53
C GLN A 9 30.94 25.25 -2.06
N PHE A 10 31.63 24.25 -1.50
CA PHE A 10 32.03 24.26 -0.10
C PHE A 10 33.31 25.06 0.17
N ARG A 11 34.06 25.48 -0.87
CA ARG A 11 35.19 26.42 -0.73
C ARG A 11 34.80 27.88 -0.91
N SER A 12 33.71 28.16 -1.62
CA SER A 12 33.33 29.53 -2.02
C SER A 12 32.38 30.23 -1.05
N SER A 13 31.78 29.51 -0.10
CA SER A 13 30.78 30.05 0.82
C SER A 13 31.32 30.07 2.25
N ASP A 14 31.03 31.14 2.98
CA ASP A 14 31.39 31.28 4.41
C ASP A 14 30.60 30.31 5.31
N SER A 15 29.45 29.82 4.85
CA SER A 15 28.64 28.82 5.56
C SER A 15 27.96 27.87 4.57
N PRO A 16 28.72 26.97 3.92
CA PRO A 16 28.19 26.13 2.86
C PRO A 16 27.23 25.10 3.45
N ARG A 17 26.00 25.03 2.92
CA ARG A 17 25.04 23.99 3.28
C ARG A 17 24.57 23.24 2.05
N GLY A 18 24.56 21.92 2.13
CA GLY A 18 24.26 21.07 1.00
C GLY A 18 23.32 19.91 1.29
N ILE A 19 22.59 19.48 0.25
CA ILE A 19 21.80 18.24 0.26
C ILE A 19 22.08 17.45 -1.01
N ILE A 20 22.36 16.16 -0.87
CA ILE A 20 22.45 15.19 -1.96
C ILE A 20 21.26 14.24 -1.83
N PHE A 21 20.33 14.35 -2.75
CA PHE A 21 19.20 13.43 -2.86
C PHE A 21 19.56 12.22 -3.70
N THR A 22 19.20 11.03 -3.22
CA THR A 22 19.40 9.77 -3.93
C THR A 22 18.23 8.81 -3.74
N ARG A 23 18.11 7.84 -4.64
CA ARG A 23 16.90 7.01 -4.75
C ARG A 23 16.72 6.03 -3.60
N THR A 24 17.81 5.41 -3.15
CA THR A 24 17.75 4.30 -2.20
C THR A 24 18.57 4.58 -0.95
N ARG A 25 18.19 3.94 0.16
CA ARG A 25 18.95 4.02 1.41
C ARG A 25 20.37 3.49 1.24
N GLN A 26 20.53 2.40 0.49
CA GLN A 26 21.82 1.83 0.19
C GLN A 26 22.70 2.82 -0.59
N SER A 27 22.15 3.48 -1.62
CA SER A 27 22.85 4.53 -2.36
C SER A 27 23.27 5.69 -1.45
N ALA A 28 22.41 6.08 -0.49
CA ALA A 28 22.74 7.13 0.48
C ALA A 28 23.92 6.72 1.36
N HIS A 29 23.91 5.50 1.90
CA HIS A 29 25.03 4.96 2.68
C HIS A 29 26.32 4.89 1.85
N SER A 30 26.26 4.38 0.61
CA SER A 30 27.42 4.31 -0.28
C SER A 30 27.99 5.69 -0.60
N LEU A 31 27.13 6.69 -0.82
CA LEU A 31 27.56 8.07 -1.05
C LEU A 31 28.24 8.66 0.19
N LEU A 32 27.71 8.42 1.39
CA LEU A 32 28.34 8.88 2.63
C LEU A 32 29.73 8.26 2.83
N LEU A 33 29.87 6.95 2.61
CA LEU A 33 31.17 6.27 2.70
C LEU A 33 32.14 6.80 1.63
N TRP A 34 31.67 7.01 0.41
CA TRP A 34 32.46 7.58 -0.67
C TRP A 34 32.98 8.97 -0.28
N LEU A 35 32.12 9.85 0.26
CA LEU A 35 32.49 11.20 0.72
C LEU A 35 33.62 11.15 1.77
N GLN A 36 33.56 10.24 2.73
CA GLN A 36 34.56 10.09 3.79
C GLN A 36 35.91 9.58 3.25
N GLN A 37 35.88 8.79 2.19
CA GLN A 37 37.07 8.17 1.60
C GLN A 37 37.73 9.00 0.50
N GLN A 38 37.10 10.05 -0.01
CA GLN A 38 37.67 10.85 -1.10
C GLN A 38 38.74 11.83 -0.61
N PRO A 39 40.01 11.68 -1.02
CA PRO A 39 41.10 12.55 -0.57
C PRO A 39 40.87 14.02 -0.94
N GLY A 40 40.32 14.28 -2.13
CA GLY A 40 40.04 15.64 -2.61
C GLY A 40 38.99 16.38 -1.78
N LEU A 41 38.11 15.67 -1.08
CA LEU A 41 37.08 16.26 -0.21
C LEU A 41 37.53 16.42 1.23
N GLN A 42 38.59 15.74 1.67
CA GLN A 42 39.16 15.90 3.01
C GLN A 42 39.79 17.28 3.23
N THR A 43 40.17 17.96 2.15
CA THR A 43 40.67 19.35 2.17
C THR A 43 39.57 20.40 2.37
N VAL A 44 38.31 19.95 2.42
CA VAL A 44 37.12 20.80 2.51
C VAL A 44 36.37 20.42 3.76
N ASP A 45 35.88 21.42 4.50
CA ASP A 45 35.14 21.20 5.73
C ASP A 45 33.74 20.65 5.44
N ILE A 46 33.64 19.34 5.21
CA ILE A 46 32.38 18.62 4.92
C ILE A 46 32.04 17.71 6.09
N ARG A 47 30.94 18.04 6.78
CA ARG A 47 30.35 17.28 7.88
C ARG A 47 29.03 16.69 7.39
N ALA A 48 29.14 15.51 6.80
CA ALA A 48 28.04 14.82 6.14
C ALA A 48 27.33 13.82 7.05
N GLN A 49 26.00 13.72 6.94
CA GLN A 49 25.21 12.69 7.63
C GLN A 49 24.02 12.22 6.79
N LEU A 50 23.54 11.00 7.07
CA LEU A 50 22.36 10.43 6.41
C LEU A 50 21.06 11.03 6.93
N LEU A 51 20.10 11.17 6.02
CA LEU A 51 18.70 11.49 6.33
C LEU A 51 17.76 10.58 5.51
N ILE A 52 17.38 9.43 6.09
CA ILE A 52 16.60 8.39 5.43
C ILE A 52 15.29 8.10 6.17
N GLY A 53 14.27 7.60 5.47
CA GLY A 53 12.94 7.41 6.05
C GLY A 53 12.83 6.24 7.02
N ALA A 54 11.83 6.29 7.90
CA ALA A 54 11.52 5.30 8.95
C ALA A 54 10.81 4.03 8.42
N GLY A 55 11.34 3.39 7.36
CA GLY A 55 10.69 2.24 6.72
C GLY A 55 10.63 1.01 7.62
N ASN A 56 9.83 0.02 7.20
CA ASN A 56 9.66 -1.27 7.88
C ASN A 56 10.31 -2.44 7.11
N SER A 57 11.26 -2.18 6.21
CA SER A 57 11.92 -3.27 5.47
C SER A 57 12.95 -3.95 6.36
N SER A 58 13.13 -5.26 6.24
CA SER A 58 14.03 -6.08 7.07
C SER A 58 15.54 -5.78 6.91
N GLN A 59 15.93 -4.66 6.30
CA GLN A 59 17.31 -4.19 6.24
C GLN A 59 17.49 -3.11 7.32
N SER A 60 18.50 -3.30 8.17
CA SER A 60 18.84 -2.55 9.41
C SER A 60 19.15 -1.05 9.26
N THR A 61 18.78 -0.42 8.15
CA THR A 61 19.15 0.96 7.79
C THR A 61 17.94 1.88 7.85
N HIS A 62 17.31 2.03 9.01
CA HIS A 62 16.18 2.94 9.18
C HIS A 62 16.49 3.97 10.26
N MET A 63 16.08 5.22 10.03
CA MET A 63 16.13 6.25 11.05
C MET A 63 14.74 6.43 11.63
N THR A 64 14.65 6.47 12.95
CA THR A 64 13.40 6.84 13.63
C THR A 64 13.09 8.31 13.38
N GLN A 65 11.85 8.73 13.66
CA GLN A 65 11.48 10.14 13.55
C GLN A 65 12.33 11.02 14.49
N ARG A 66 12.71 10.50 15.66
CA ARG A 66 13.58 11.18 16.62
C ARG A 66 14.99 11.38 16.03
N ASP A 67 15.56 10.36 15.42
CA ASP A 67 16.89 10.45 14.78
C ASP A 67 16.89 11.46 13.64
N GLN A 68 15.82 11.47 12.82
CA GLN A 68 15.66 12.45 11.74
C GLN A 68 15.62 13.88 12.29
N GLN A 69 14.84 14.13 13.35
CA GLN A 69 14.78 15.44 13.99
C GLN A 69 16.13 15.88 14.57
N GLU A 70 16.89 14.95 15.17
CA GLU A 70 18.22 15.26 15.69
C GLU A 70 19.20 15.64 14.58
N VAL A 71 19.21 14.90 13.47
CA VAL A 71 20.05 15.23 12.31
C VAL A 71 19.67 16.58 11.70
N ILE A 72 18.38 16.87 11.57
CA ILE A 72 17.91 18.18 11.07
C ILE A 72 18.33 19.31 12.01
N ARG A 73 18.24 19.09 13.34
CA ARG A 73 18.70 20.08 14.34
C ARG A 73 20.19 20.37 14.18
N LYS A 74 21.03 19.33 14.10
CA LYS A 74 22.48 19.45 13.87
C LYS A 74 22.82 20.10 12.52
N PHE A 75 21.98 19.92 11.50
CA PHE A 75 22.15 20.61 10.23
C PHE A 75 21.76 22.10 10.30
N ARG A 76 20.77 22.43 11.13
CA ARG A 76 20.32 23.81 11.35
C ARG A 76 21.33 24.64 12.14
N ASP A 77 21.90 24.09 13.20
CA ASP A 77 22.92 24.76 14.01
C ASP A 77 24.31 24.81 13.34
N GLY A 78 24.51 24.09 12.23
CA GLY A 78 25.75 24.07 11.45
C GLY A 78 26.76 23.02 11.90
N THR A 79 26.45 22.21 12.93
CA THR A 79 27.23 21.03 13.30
C THR A 79 27.38 20.07 12.12
N LEU A 80 26.35 19.95 11.30
CA LEU A 80 26.36 19.28 10.01
C LEU A 80 26.15 20.31 8.91
N ASN A 81 26.78 20.08 7.76
CA ASN A 81 26.68 21.00 6.64
C ASN A 81 26.41 20.28 5.30
N LEU A 82 26.33 18.95 5.30
CA LEU A 82 25.90 18.16 4.16
C LEU A 82 24.93 17.05 4.59
N LEU A 83 23.79 16.95 3.93
CA LEU A 83 22.85 15.83 4.12
C LEU A 83 22.89 14.91 2.90
N VAL A 84 22.97 13.60 3.13
CA VAL A 84 22.75 12.59 2.09
C VAL A 84 21.40 11.94 2.35
N ALA A 85 20.40 12.29 1.55
CA ALA A 85 19.00 12.02 1.82
C ALA A 85 18.31 11.18 0.75
N THR A 86 17.30 10.42 1.16
CA THR A 86 16.28 9.90 0.22
C THR A 86 15.16 10.93 0.05
N SER A 87 14.09 10.60 -0.71
CA SER A 87 12.92 11.47 -0.93
C SER A 87 12.20 11.97 0.34
N VAL A 88 12.62 11.51 1.52
CA VAL A 88 12.11 11.96 2.84
C VAL A 88 12.40 13.44 3.08
N ALA A 89 13.48 13.97 2.50
CA ALA A 89 13.84 15.38 2.67
C ALA A 89 13.32 16.29 1.54
N GLU A 90 12.60 15.74 0.56
CA GLU A 90 12.04 16.53 -0.55
C GLU A 90 10.86 17.37 -0.04
N GLU A 91 9.93 16.75 0.69
CA GLU A 91 8.69 17.38 1.19
C GLU A 91 8.57 17.39 2.72
N GLY A 92 7.91 18.41 3.25
CA GLY A 92 7.40 18.41 4.64
C GLY A 92 8.42 18.58 5.77
N LEU A 93 9.72 18.41 5.50
CA LEU A 93 10.76 18.72 6.47
C LEU A 93 11.19 20.19 6.37
N ASP A 94 11.24 20.86 7.51
CA ASP A 94 11.72 22.23 7.68
C ASP A 94 13.26 22.25 7.71
N ILE A 95 13.84 22.18 6.52
CA ILE A 95 15.28 22.19 6.30
C ILE A 95 15.70 23.60 5.88
N PRO A 96 16.75 24.19 6.49
CA PRO A 96 17.29 25.48 6.10
C PRO A 96 17.60 25.57 4.61
N GLN A 97 17.63 26.79 4.09
CA GLN A 97 18.06 27.06 2.73
C GLN A 97 19.51 26.56 2.54
N CYS A 98 19.75 25.90 1.42
CA CYS A 98 21.04 25.32 1.06
C CYS A 98 21.67 26.10 -0.09
N ASN A 99 23.00 26.13 -0.11
CA ASN A 99 23.79 26.65 -1.22
C ASN A 99 23.94 25.61 -2.33
N VAL A 100 23.84 24.32 -2.01
CA VAL A 100 23.98 23.27 -3.02
C VAL A 100 22.94 22.18 -2.84
N VAL A 101 22.20 21.89 -3.90
CA VAL A 101 21.28 20.75 -3.96
C VAL A 101 21.67 19.90 -5.15
N VAL A 102 21.97 18.63 -4.88
CA VAL A 102 22.33 17.65 -5.91
C VAL A 102 21.30 16.54 -5.95
N ARG A 103 20.75 16.26 -7.13
CA ARG A 103 19.92 15.08 -7.37
C ARG A 103 20.75 14.02 -8.07
N TYR A 104 21.09 12.97 -7.34
CA TYR A 104 21.98 11.91 -7.79
C TYR A 104 21.18 10.69 -8.29
N GLY A 105 21.05 10.58 -9.62
CA GLY A 105 20.40 9.45 -10.28
C GLY A 105 18.94 9.26 -9.86
N LEU A 106 18.19 10.36 -9.71
CA LEU A 106 16.80 10.33 -9.30
C LEU A 106 15.84 10.28 -10.48
N LEU A 107 14.76 9.53 -10.31
CA LEU A 107 13.66 9.44 -11.26
C LEU A 107 12.36 9.74 -10.51
N THR A 108 11.88 10.98 -10.60
CA THR A 108 10.65 11.45 -9.92
C THR A 108 9.72 12.18 -10.90
N ASN A 109 8.61 12.69 -10.38
CA ASN A 109 7.77 13.67 -11.07
C ASN A 109 8.34 15.10 -10.97
N GLU A 110 7.71 16.00 -11.71
CA GLU A 110 7.97 17.44 -11.79
C GLU A 110 7.79 18.15 -10.46
N ILE A 111 6.82 17.73 -9.64
CA ILE A 111 6.58 18.31 -8.31
C ILE A 111 7.79 18.11 -7.39
N SER A 112 8.28 16.87 -7.27
CA SER A 112 9.45 16.57 -6.44
C SER A 112 10.72 17.26 -6.97
N MET A 113 10.84 17.45 -8.29
CA MET A 113 11.94 18.22 -8.90
C MET A 113 11.92 19.68 -8.44
N VAL A 114 10.76 20.35 -8.55
CA VAL A 114 10.59 21.76 -8.16
C VAL A 114 10.83 21.96 -6.65
N GLN A 115 10.37 21.02 -5.82
CA GLN A 115 10.57 21.09 -4.37
C GLN A 115 12.03 20.89 -3.97
N ALA A 116 12.72 19.93 -4.59
CA ALA A 116 14.15 19.74 -4.39
C ALA A 116 14.92 21.01 -4.80
N ARG A 117 14.61 21.58 -5.98
CA ARG A 117 15.17 22.86 -6.43
C ARG A 117 14.87 23.99 -5.45
N GLY A 118 13.68 24.01 -4.86
CA GLY A 118 13.26 24.96 -3.83
C GLY A 118 14.07 24.92 -2.53
N ARG A 119 14.94 23.92 -2.31
CA ARG A 119 15.90 23.90 -1.19
C ARG A 119 17.17 24.68 -1.49
N ALA A 120 17.50 24.90 -2.77
CA ALA A 120 18.58 25.77 -3.22
C ALA A 120 18.05 27.21 -3.33
N ARG A 121 17.98 27.93 -2.19
CA ARG A 121 17.47 29.31 -2.12
C ARG A 121 18.44 30.30 -1.49
N ALA A 122 19.58 29.83 -0.98
CA ALA A 122 20.61 30.72 -0.48
C ALA A 122 21.23 31.52 -1.65
N ASP A 123 21.87 32.65 -1.34
CA ASP A 123 22.60 33.43 -2.32
C ASP A 123 23.65 32.57 -3.03
N GLN A 124 23.73 32.71 -4.36
CA GLN A 124 24.59 31.90 -5.23
C GLN A 124 24.35 30.38 -5.14
N SER A 125 23.13 29.97 -4.77
CA SER A 125 22.81 28.54 -4.70
C SER A 125 22.85 27.85 -6.07
N VAL A 126 23.27 26.59 -6.05
CA VAL A 126 23.37 25.74 -7.24
C VAL A 126 22.50 24.50 -7.07
N TYR A 127 21.62 24.30 -8.05
CA TYR A 127 20.89 23.07 -8.25
C TYR A 127 21.55 22.27 -9.37
N SER A 128 21.92 21.01 -9.08
CA SER A 128 22.60 20.13 -10.03
C SER A 128 21.92 18.78 -10.13
N PHE A 129 21.66 18.32 -11.35
CA PHE A 129 21.24 16.96 -11.63
C PHE A 129 22.43 16.14 -12.12
N VAL A 130 22.73 15.03 -11.45
CA VAL A 130 23.84 14.14 -11.80
C VAL A 130 23.26 12.79 -12.20
N ALA A 131 23.37 12.46 -13.49
CA ALA A 131 22.97 11.18 -14.04
C ALA A 131 23.92 10.75 -15.16
N THR A 132 23.91 9.46 -15.48
CA THR A 132 24.65 8.92 -16.62
C THR A 132 24.06 9.45 -17.91
N GLU A 133 24.91 9.77 -18.89
CA GLU A 133 24.46 10.19 -20.22
C GLU A 133 23.59 9.12 -20.88
N GLY A 134 22.51 9.52 -21.55
CA GLY A 134 21.54 8.62 -22.18
C GLY A 134 20.64 7.84 -21.22
N SER A 135 20.79 8.01 -19.90
CA SER A 135 19.99 7.32 -18.88
C SER A 135 18.50 7.71 -18.93
N ARG A 136 17.64 6.85 -18.36
CA ARG A 136 16.20 7.13 -18.26
C ARG A 136 15.92 8.29 -17.31
N GLU A 137 16.76 8.44 -16.30
CA GLU A 137 16.78 9.51 -15.31
C GLU A 137 16.96 10.87 -15.99
N LEU A 138 17.96 11.01 -16.86
CA LEU A 138 18.20 12.25 -17.60
C LEU A 138 17.03 12.61 -18.53
N LYS A 139 16.52 11.63 -19.28
CA LYS A 139 15.34 11.85 -20.14
C LYS A 139 14.13 12.30 -19.33
N ARG A 140 13.93 11.71 -18.14
CA ARG A 140 12.82 12.06 -17.27
C ARG A 140 12.96 13.47 -16.70
N GLU A 141 14.16 13.89 -16.32
CA GLU A 141 14.40 15.24 -15.79
C GLU A 141 14.06 16.31 -16.85
N LEU A 142 14.49 16.11 -18.11
CA LEU A 142 14.14 17.02 -19.22
C LEU A 142 12.63 17.08 -19.48
N ILE A 143 11.93 15.93 -19.35
CA ILE A 143 10.46 15.91 -19.45
C ILE A 143 9.83 16.67 -18.29
N ASN A 144 10.37 16.54 -17.07
CA ASN A 144 9.84 17.23 -15.90
C ASN A 144 10.00 18.77 -16.03
N GLU A 145 11.08 19.27 -16.63
CA GLU A 145 11.24 20.69 -16.96
C GLU A 145 10.15 21.18 -17.92
N ALA A 146 9.84 20.40 -18.96
CA ALA A 146 8.76 20.73 -19.89
C ALA A 146 7.37 20.65 -19.22
N LEU A 147 7.16 19.68 -18.32
CA LEU A 147 5.91 19.54 -17.55
C LEU A 147 5.72 20.69 -16.56
N GLU A 148 6.78 21.22 -15.96
CA GLU A 148 6.74 22.40 -15.11
C GLU A 148 6.22 23.62 -15.91
N MET A 149 6.76 23.86 -17.11
CA MET A 149 6.29 24.93 -17.99
C MET A 149 4.81 24.76 -18.38
N LEU A 150 4.40 23.52 -18.69
CA LEU A 150 3.01 23.23 -19.02
C LEU A 150 2.08 23.46 -17.82
N MET A 151 2.53 23.13 -16.60
CA MET A 151 1.79 23.37 -15.37
C MET A 151 1.56 24.87 -15.15
N GLU A 152 2.59 25.71 -15.33
CA GLU A 152 2.46 27.17 -15.22
C GLU A 152 1.45 27.72 -16.25
N GLN A 153 1.51 27.24 -17.49
CA GLN A 153 0.56 27.62 -18.54
C GLN A 153 -0.87 27.19 -18.20
N ALA A 154 -1.06 25.97 -17.70
CA ALA A 154 -2.36 25.46 -17.30
C ALA A 154 -2.95 26.27 -16.14
N VAL A 155 -2.14 26.61 -15.13
CA VAL A 155 -2.58 27.47 -14.01
C VAL A 155 -2.98 28.85 -14.51
N ALA A 156 -2.17 29.47 -15.37
CA ALA A 156 -2.49 30.77 -15.95
C ALA A 156 -3.76 30.74 -16.81
N ALA A 157 -4.00 29.67 -17.57
CA ALA A 157 -5.21 29.48 -18.35
C ALA A 157 -6.45 29.34 -17.45
N VAL A 158 -6.35 28.56 -16.37
CA VAL A 158 -7.43 28.41 -15.38
C VAL A 158 -7.71 29.73 -14.66
N GLN A 159 -6.69 30.51 -14.30
CA GLN A 159 -6.85 31.82 -13.67
C GLN A 159 -7.53 32.86 -14.59
N LYS A 160 -7.41 32.69 -15.92
CA LYS A 160 -8.06 33.55 -16.92
C LYS A 160 -9.44 33.06 -17.35
N MET A 161 -9.88 31.90 -16.86
CA MET A 161 -11.17 31.32 -17.22
C MET A 161 -12.31 32.21 -16.69
N ASP A 162 -13.39 32.30 -17.46
CA ASP A 162 -14.60 32.98 -17.00
C ASP A 162 -15.12 32.33 -15.70
N GLN A 163 -15.62 33.15 -14.78
CA GLN A 163 -16.02 32.69 -13.46
C GLN A 163 -17.20 31.71 -13.52
N ALA A 164 -18.15 31.90 -14.44
CA ALA A 164 -19.29 31.01 -14.59
C ALA A 164 -18.86 29.66 -15.18
N GLU A 165 -17.99 29.67 -16.20
CA GLU A 165 -17.42 28.44 -16.76
C GLU A 165 -16.60 27.66 -15.71
N TYR A 166 -15.77 28.36 -14.94
CA TYR A 166 -14.97 27.76 -13.87
C TYR A 166 -15.87 27.10 -12.81
N GLN A 167 -16.90 27.81 -12.34
CA GLN A 167 -17.84 27.27 -11.34
C GLN A 167 -18.58 26.03 -11.86
N ALA A 168 -19.06 26.05 -13.10
CA ALA A 168 -19.74 24.91 -13.70
C ALA A 168 -18.83 23.67 -13.76
N LYS A 169 -17.57 23.83 -14.17
CA LYS A 169 -16.59 22.72 -14.19
C LYS A 169 -16.28 22.19 -12.80
N ILE A 170 -16.13 23.07 -11.81
CA ILE A 170 -15.89 22.64 -10.43
C ILE A 170 -17.07 21.84 -9.88
N GLN A 171 -18.30 22.28 -10.15
CA GLN A 171 -19.51 21.55 -9.73
C GLN A 171 -19.57 20.15 -10.36
N ASP A 172 -19.31 20.03 -11.65
CA ASP A 172 -19.28 18.72 -12.34
C ASP A 172 -18.23 17.78 -11.74
N LEU A 173 -17.01 18.27 -11.53
CA LEU A 173 -15.93 17.51 -10.90
C LEU A 173 -16.26 17.08 -9.46
N GLN A 174 -16.88 17.97 -8.68
CA GLN A 174 -17.32 17.66 -7.31
C GLN A 174 -18.42 16.60 -7.31
N GLN A 175 -19.40 16.70 -8.20
CA GLN A 175 -20.48 15.74 -8.33
C GLN A 175 -19.95 14.35 -8.74
N ALA A 176 -19.04 14.30 -9.72
CA ALA A 176 -18.38 13.06 -10.12
C ALA A 176 -17.58 12.43 -8.96
N ALA A 177 -16.87 13.24 -8.17
CA ALA A 177 -16.13 12.78 -7.01
C ALA A 177 -17.05 12.23 -5.89
N LEU A 178 -18.19 12.88 -5.64
CA LEU A 178 -19.19 12.43 -4.67
C LEU A 178 -19.81 11.11 -5.11
N THR A 179 -20.24 10.98 -6.37
CA THR A 179 -20.78 9.73 -6.92
C THR A 179 -19.77 8.60 -6.79
N LYS A 180 -18.50 8.84 -7.10
CA LYS A 180 -17.43 7.86 -6.94
C LYS A 180 -17.23 7.43 -5.47
N ARG A 181 -17.33 8.36 -4.51
CA ARG A 181 -17.23 8.06 -3.07
C ARG A 181 -18.46 7.31 -2.55
N ALA A 182 -19.66 7.73 -2.94
CA ALA A 182 -20.91 7.06 -2.58
C ALA A 182 -20.94 5.61 -3.08
N ALA A 183 -20.52 5.38 -4.34
CA ALA A 183 -20.36 4.04 -4.88
C ALA A 183 -19.38 3.20 -4.04
N GLN A 184 -18.23 3.76 -3.64
CA GLN A 184 -17.26 3.07 -2.77
C GLN A 184 -17.78 2.82 -1.35
N ALA A 185 -18.66 3.68 -0.81
CA ALA A 185 -19.21 3.56 0.53
C ALA A 185 -20.35 2.52 0.60
N ALA A 186 -21.32 2.58 -0.32
CA ALA A 186 -22.40 1.58 -0.43
C ALA A 186 -21.83 0.16 -0.65
N GLN A 187 -20.70 0.07 -1.34
CA GLN A 187 -19.98 -1.20 -1.57
C GLN A 187 -19.25 -1.73 -0.32
N ARG A 188 -18.99 -0.88 0.69
CA ARG A 188 -18.47 -1.26 2.01
C ARG A 188 -19.60 -1.62 2.98
N GLU A 189 -20.73 -0.93 2.96
CA GLU A 189 -21.88 -1.25 3.84
C GLU A 189 -22.51 -2.61 3.49
N SER A 190 -22.60 -2.94 2.20
CA SER A 190 -23.00 -4.28 1.75
C SER A 190 -22.01 -5.40 2.13
N GLN A 191 -20.85 -5.10 2.73
CA GLN A 191 -19.92 -6.09 3.29
C GLN A 191 -20.28 -6.51 4.73
N SER A 192 -21.09 -5.73 5.47
CA SER A 192 -21.45 -6.05 6.86
C SER A 192 -22.85 -6.66 7.01
N THR A 193 -23.70 -6.55 5.98
CA THR A 193 -25.05 -7.09 5.97
C THR A 193 -25.08 -8.43 5.23
N HIS A 194 -24.93 -9.53 5.96
CA HIS A 194 -25.28 -10.84 5.44
C HIS A 194 -26.80 -11.01 5.51
N MET A 195 -27.47 -11.06 4.35
CA MET A 195 -28.87 -11.48 4.29
C MET A 195 -28.98 -12.92 4.81
N THR A 196 -29.90 -13.17 5.75
CA THR A 196 -30.19 -14.52 6.20
C THR A 196 -30.94 -15.29 5.12
N GLN A 197 -30.93 -16.62 5.20
CA GLN A 197 -31.67 -17.47 4.26
C GLN A 197 -33.18 -17.17 4.29
N ARG A 198 -33.71 -16.75 5.45
CA ARG A 198 -35.10 -16.34 5.62
C ARG A 198 -35.40 -15.03 4.86
N ASP A 199 -34.49 -14.06 4.95
CA ASP A 199 -34.63 -12.78 4.22
C ASP A 199 -34.60 -13.00 2.71
N GLN A 200 -33.73 -13.91 2.23
CA GLN A 200 -33.66 -14.28 0.81
C GLN A 200 -34.97 -14.90 0.32
N GLN A 201 -35.54 -15.84 1.08
CA GLN A 201 -36.82 -16.48 0.73
C GLN A 201 -37.97 -15.48 0.69
N GLU A 202 -38.00 -14.52 1.60
CA GLU A 202 -39.02 -13.47 1.62
C GLU A 202 -38.93 -12.56 0.40
N VAL A 203 -37.71 -12.14 0.01
CA VAL A 203 -37.48 -11.34 -1.20
C VAL A 203 -37.92 -12.08 -2.46
N ILE A 204 -37.61 -13.38 -2.58
CA ILE A 204 -38.05 -14.21 -3.72
C ILE A 204 -39.58 -14.37 -3.74
N ARG A 205 -40.22 -14.54 -2.58
CA ARG A 205 -41.68 -14.61 -2.50
C ARG A 205 -42.33 -13.33 -3.01
N LYS A 206 -41.84 -12.17 -2.54
CA LYS A 206 -42.30 -10.84 -2.99
C LYS A 206 -42.04 -10.57 -4.47
N PHE A 207 -40.98 -11.15 -5.03
CA PHE A 207 -40.73 -11.05 -6.47
C PHE A 207 -41.70 -11.92 -7.28
N ARG A 208 -42.03 -13.11 -6.77
CA ARG A 208 -42.95 -14.05 -7.43
C ARG A 208 -44.41 -13.58 -7.42
N ASP A 209 -44.85 -12.95 -6.33
CA ASP A 209 -46.20 -12.40 -6.22
C ASP A 209 -46.38 -11.02 -6.90
N GLY A 210 -45.29 -10.46 -7.45
CA GLY A 210 -45.30 -9.18 -8.17
C GLY A 210 -45.22 -7.94 -7.28
N THR A 211 -45.06 -8.11 -5.96
CA THR A 211 -44.80 -6.98 -5.04
C THR A 211 -43.46 -6.30 -5.37
N LEU A 212 -42.46 -7.07 -5.82
CA LEU A 212 -41.19 -6.60 -6.36
C LEU A 212 -41.11 -6.96 -7.85
N ASN A 213 -40.74 -5.99 -8.68
CA ASN A 213 -40.57 -6.17 -10.12
C ASN A 213 -39.11 -6.08 -10.59
N LEU A 214 -38.19 -5.72 -9.69
CA LEU A 214 -36.75 -5.67 -9.95
C LEU A 214 -35.99 -6.39 -8.84
N LEU A 215 -35.16 -7.35 -9.24
CA LEU A 215 -34.25 -8.05 -8.34
C LEU A 215 -32.80 -7.68 -8.70
N VAL A 216 -32.05 -7.21 -7.71
CA VAL A 216 -30.60 -7.01 -7.83
C VAL A 216 -29.90 -8.06 -6.97
N ALA A 217 -29.08 -8.90 -7.59
CA ALA A 217 -28.45 -10.03 -6.94
C ALA A 217 -26.98 -10.19 -7.36
N THR A 218 -26.20 -10.83 -6.48
CA THR A 218 -24.84 -11.30 -6.78
C THR A 218 -24.91 -12.68 -7.46
N SER A 219 -23.81 -13.44 -7.48
CA SER A 219 -23.77 -14.80 -8.04
C SER A 219 -24.77 -15.79 -7.41
N VAL A 220 -25.43 -15.44 -6.30
CA VAL A 220 -26.49 -16.25 -5.66
C VAL A 220 -27.73 -16.42 -6.56
N ALA A 221 -27.97 -15.51 -7.51
CA ALA A 221 -29.05 -15.69 -8.49
C ALA A 221 -28.67 -16.62 -9.66
N GLU A 222 -27.38 -16.96 -9.80
CA GLU A 222 -26.87 -17.85 -10.83
C GLU A 222 -27.16 -19.32 -10.45
N GLU A 223 -26.94 -19.67 -9.18
CA GLU A 223 -27.16 -21.02 -8.65
C GLU A 223 -27.90 -20.99 -7.30
N GLY A 224 -28.89 -21.87 -7.12
CA GLY A 224 -29.50 -22.12 -5.81
C GLY A 224 -30.76 -21.32 -5.46
N LEU A 225 -31.20 -20.37 -6.30
CA LEU A 225 -32.48 -19.67 -6.15
C LEU A 225 -33.49 -20.03 -7.26
N ASP A 226 -34.73 -20.31 -6.86
CA ASP A 226 -35.87 -20.59 -7.75
C ASP A 226 -36.55 -19.29 -8.20
N ILE A 227 -35.86 -18.58 -9.09
CA ILE A 227 -36.28 -17.31 -9.68
C ILE A 227 -37.19 -17.59 -10.90
N PRO A 228 -38.38 -16.98 -11.00
CA PRO A 228 -39.26 -17.12 -12.17
C PRO A 228 -38.59 -16.58 -13.44
N GLN A 229 -39.16 -16.88 -14.61
CA GLN A 229 -38.66 -16.35 -15.88
C GLN A 229 -38.81 -14.82 -15.91
N CYS A 230 -37.73 -14.12 -16.24
CA CYS A 230 -37.68 -12.67 -16.30
C CYS A 230 -37.75 -12.17 -17.74
N ASN A 231 -38.40 -11.02 -17.94
CA ASN A 231 -38.42 -10.32 -19.23
C ASN A 231 -37.09 -9.62 -19.53
N VAL A 232 -36.35 -9.20 -18.49
CA VAL A 232 -35.04 -8.55 -18.66
C VAL A 232 -34.07 -9.13 -17.65
N VAL A 233 -32.90 -9.55 -18.14
CA VAL A 233 -31.78 -9.97 -17.30
C VAL A 233 -30.54 -9.19 -17.73
N VAL A 234 -30.00 -8.39 -16.81
CA VAL A 234 -28.77 -7.63 -17.03
C VAL A 234 -27.67 -8.20 -16.16
N ARG A 235 -26.60 -8.69 -16.79
CA ARG A 235 -25.40 -9.16 -16.10
C ARG A 235 -24.33 -8.06 -16.11
N TYR A 236 -23.85 -7.71 -14.92
CA TYR A 236 -22.86 -6.65 -14.73
C TYR A 236 -21.56 -7.26 -14.15
N GLY A 237 -20.42 -7.15 -14.85
CA GLY A 237 -19.11 -7.61 -14.37
C GLY A 237 -18.33 -8.51 -15.32
N LEU A 238 -17.30 -9.20 -14.82
CA LEU A 238 -16.46 -10.11 -15.61
C LEU A 238 -17.09 -11.51 -15.73
N LEU A 239 -16.86 -12.17 -16.87
CA LEU A 239 -17.25 -13.57 -17.08
C LEU A 239 -16.34 -14.46 -16.23
N THR A 240 -16.89 -15.00 -15.13
CA THR A 240 -16.16 -15.83 -14.18
C THR A 240 -16.09 -17.30 -14.62
N ASN A 241 -17.11 -17.79 -15.34
CA ASN A 241 -17.14 -19.11 -15.98
C ASN A 241 -18.30 -19.23 -17.02
N GLU A 242 -18.18 -20.18 -17.96
CA GLU A 242 -19.16 -20.46 -19.03
C GLU A 242 -20.51 -20.97 -18.50
N ILE A 243 -20.51 -21.73 -17.40
CA ILE A 243 -21.71 -22.35 -16.81
C ILE A 243 -22.66 -21.29 -16.24
N SER A 244 -22.11 -20.35 -15.48
CA SER A 244 -22.80 -19.21 -14.90
C SER A 244 -23.41 -18.31 -15.98
N MET A 245 -22.72 -18.14 -17.12
CA MET A 245 -23.25 -17.40 -18.26
C MET A 245 -24.51 -18.08 -18.82
N VAL A 246 -24.50 -19.40 -18.98
CA VAL A 246 -25.67 -20.17 -19.45
C VAL A 246 -26.82 -20.10 -18.45
N GLN A 247 -26.55 -20.21 -17.15
CA GLN A 247 -27.56 -20.13 -16.10
C GLN A 247 -28.22 -18.75 -16.01
N ALA A 248 -27.42 -17.67 -16.02
CA ALA A 248 -27.94 -16.31 -16.01
C ALA A 248 -28.80 -16.02 -17.25
N ARG A 249 -28.32 -16.42 -18.43
CA ARG A 249 -29.10 -16.32 -19.68
C ARG A 249 -30.37 -17.16 -19.61
N GLY A 250 -30.34 -18.30 -18.92
CA GLY A 250 -31.50 -19.16 -18.69
C GLY A 250 -32.64 -18.51 -17.89
N ARG A 251 -32.39 -17.39 -17.20
CA ARG A 251 -33.44 -16.61 -16.50
C ARG A 251 -34.20 -15.66 -17.44
N ALA A 252 -33.61 -15.26 -18.57
CA ALA A 252 -34.27 -14.52 -19.64
C ALA A 252 -34.95 -15.50 -20.62
N ARG A 253 -36.07 -16.11 -20.19
CA ARG A 253 -36.85 -17.08 -21.00
C ARG A 253 -38.32 -16.73 -21.16
N ALA A 254 -38.76 -15.60 -20.59
CA ALA A 254 -40.09 -15.09 -20.86
C ALA A 254 -40.21 -14.69 -22.35
N ASP A 255 -41.43 -14.64 -22.86
CA ASP A 255 -41.67 -14.19 -24.23
C ASP A 255 -41.12 -12.77 -24.42
N GLN A 256 -40.40 -12.56 -25.53
CA GLN A 256 -39.65 -11.32 -25.84
C GLN A 256 -38.59 -10.91 -24.80
N SER A 257 -38.02 -11.84 -24.04
CA SER A 257 -37.02 -11.49 -23.03
C SER A 257 -35.68 -11.02 -23.60
N VAL A 258 -35.03 -10.10 -22.87
CA VAL A 258 -33.74 -9.50 -23.25
C VAL A 258 -32.67 -9.88 -22.22
N TYR A 259 -31.57 -10.47 -22.69
CA TYR A 259 -30.36 -10.68 -21.92
C TYR A 259 -29.28 -9.71 -22.37
N SER A 260 -28.74 -8.91 -21.45
CA SER A 260 -27.67 -7.95 -21.73
C SER A 260 -26.48 -8.16 -20.80
N PHE A 261 -25.27 -8.03 -21.34
CA PHE A 261 -24.01 -8.16 -20.59
C PHE A 261 -23.24 -6.85 -20.63
N VAL A 262 -22.89 -6.33 -19.46
CA VAL A 262 -22.12 -5.11 -19.27
C VAL A 262 -20.76 -5.47 -18.68
N ALA A 263 -19.72 -5.45 -19.53
CA ALA A 263 -18.35 -5.67 -19.10
C ALA A 263 -17.81 -4.43 -18.38
N THR A 264 -17.18 -4.64 -17.22
CA THR A 264 -16.45 -3.58 -16.51
C THR A 264 -14.97 -3.92 -16.44
N GLU A 265 -14.10 -2.93 -16.66
CA GLU A 265 -12.67 -3.08 -16.34
C GLU A 265 -12.50 -3.42 -14.85
N GLY A 266 -11.73 -4.47 -14.58
CA GLY A 266 -11.66 -5.13 -13.29
C GLY A 266 -11.40 -4.18 -12.13
N SER A 267 -12.38 -4.06 -11.23
CA SER A 267 -12.21 -3.34 -9.98
C SER A 267 -11.31 -4.12 -9.01
N ARG A 268 -10.64 -3.41 -8.10
CA ARG A 268 -9.78 -4.02 -7.05
C ARG A 268 -10.55 -4.96 -6.11
N GLU A 269 -11.87 -4.88 -6.05
CA GLU A 269 -12.72 -5.72 -5.20
C GLU A 269 -13.13 -7.02 -5.90
N SER A 270 -13.23 -7.04 -7.23
CA SER A 270 -13.46 -8.28 -8.00
C SER A 270 -12.33 -9.30 -7.78
N GLN A 271 -11.11 -8.82 -7.52
CA GLN A 271 -9.99 -9.70 -7.14
C GLN A 271 -10.15 -10.29 -5.73
N ARG A 272 -10.69 -9.56 -4.74
CA ARG A 272 -10.73 -9.97 -3.31
C ARG A 272 -11.85 -10.95 -2.95
N ARG A 273 -12.78 -11.23 -3.86
CA ARG A 273 -13.89 -12.18 -3.64
C ARG A 273 -13.85 -13.31 -4.65
N GLN A 274 -12.68 -13.58 -5.21
CA GLN A 274 -12.53 -14.57 -6.27
C GLN A 274 -12.69 -16.00 -5.72
N PHE A 275 -12.32 -16.24 -4.45
CA PHE A 275 -12.43 -17.57 -3.83
C PHE A 275 -13.00 -17.52 -2.41
N PRO A 276 -13.80 -18.52 -2.01
CA PRO A 276 -14.16 -18.75 -0.61
C PRO A 276 -12.91 -18.95 0.27
N VAL A 277 -12.93 -18.42 1.49
CA VAL A 277 -11.76 -18.38 2.39
C VAL A 277 -11.27 -19.77 2.81
N GLU A 278 -12.19 -20.72 2.91
CA GLU A 278 -11.96 -22.12 3.24
C GLU A 278 -11.22 -22.87 2.12
N HIS A 279 -11.39 -22.46 0.86
CA HIS A 279 -10.76 -23.08 -0.30
C HIS A 279 -9.40 -22.49 -0.66
N VAL A 280 -8.92 -21.52 0.11
CA VAL A 280 -7.58 -20.95 -0.09
C VAL A 280 -6.64 -21.51 0.97
N GLN A 281 -5.69 -22.33 0.55
CA GLN A 281 -4.66 -22.88 1.43
C GLN A 281 -3.46 -21.94 1.54
N LEU A 282 -2.92 -21.85 2.75
CA LEU A 282 -1.68 -21.14 3.06
C LEU A 282 -0.53 -22.15 3.05
N LEU A 283 0.44 -21.92 2.17
CA LEU A 283 1.65 -22.72 2.05
C LEU A 283 2.87 -21.89 2.40
N CYS A 284 3.91 -22.52 2.94
CA CYS A 284 5.22 -21.90 3.09
C CYS A 284 5.79 -21.53 1.71
N ILE A 285 6.25 -20.30 1.52
CA ILE A 285 6.80 -19.89 0.21
C ILE A 285 8.05 -20.69 -0.19
N ASN A 286 8.85 -21.14 0.78
CA ASN A 286 10.13 -21.79 0.52
C ASN A 286 9.98 -23.30 0.32
N CYS A 287 9.35 -24.01 1.27
CA CYS A 287 9.22 -25.47 1.21
C CYS A 287 7.85 -25.98 0.78
N MET A 288 6.90 -25.10 0.48
CA MET A 288 5.55 -25.42 0.01
C MET A 288 4.72 -26.32 0.95
N VAL A 289 5.14 -26.54 2.20
CA VAL A 289 4.34 -27.25 3.18
C VAL A 289 3.06 -26.46 3.46
N ALA A 290 1.91 -27.15 3.46
CA ALA A 290 0.63 -26.56 3.83
C ALA A 290 0.59 -26.31 5.35
N VAL A 291 0.15 -25.11 5.75
CA VAL A 291 0.21 -24.64 7.15
C VAL A 291 -1.12 -24.16 7.70
N GLY A 292 -2.14 -24.04 6.85
CA GLY A 292 -3.48 -23.61 7.25
C GLY A 292 -4.31 -23.12 6.06
N HIS A 293 -5.41 -22.45 6.35
CA HIS A 293 -6.35 -21.92 5.37
C HIS A 293 -6.58 -20.41 5.54
N GLY A 294 -7.13 -19.77 4.51
CA GLY A 294 -7.53 -18.36 4.57
C GLY A 294 -8.55 -18.08 5.67
N SER A 295 -9.39 -19.07 6.00
CA SER A 295 -10.35 -19.04 7.11
C SER A 295 -9.72 -18.85 8.49
N ASP A 296 -8.45 -19.22 8.65
CA ASP A 296 -7.71 -19.08 9.91
C ASP A 296 -7.22 -17.64 10.16
N LEU A 297 -7.34 -16.75 9.16
CA LEU A 297 -6.79 -15.40 9.24
C LEU A 297 -7.80 -14.39 9.81
N ARG A 298 -7.30 -13.48 10.66
CA ARG A 298 -8.02 -12.30 11.14
C ARG A 298 -7.15 -11.05 11.05
N LYS A 299 -7.75 -9.87 11.03
CA LYS A 299 -7.05 -8.58 11.03
C LYS A 299 -7.15 -7.92 12.39
N VAL A 300 -6.01 -7.70 13.03
CA VAL A 300 -5.89 -6.85 14.22
C VAL A 300 -5.64 -5.41 13.77
N GLU A 301 -6.39 -4.45 14.35
CA GLU A 301 -6.32 -3.01 14.02
C GLU A 301 -6.40 -2.72 12.51
N GLY A 302 -7.18 -3.52 11.77
CA GLY A 302 -7.40 -3.38 10.32
C GLY A 302 -6.15 -3.59 9.44
N THR A 303 -5.00 -3.94 10.01
CA THR A 303 -3.71 -3.96 9.29
C THR A 303 -2.91 -5.24 9.49
N HIS A 304 -2.89 -5.78 10.70
CA HIS A 304 -2.04 -6.90 11.08
C HIS A 304 -2.78 -8.23 10.88
N HIS A 305 -2.31 -9.05 9.96
CA HIS A 305 -2.96 -10.33 9.63
C HIS A 305 -2.39 -11.43 10.52
N VAL A 306 -3.21 -11.98 11.38
CA VAL A 306 -2.85 -13.01 12.36
C VAL A 306 -3.57 -14.32 12.05
N ASN A 307 -2.92 -15.45 12.31
CA ASN A 307 -3.59 -16.75 12.30
C ASN A 307 -4.16 -17.02 13.72
N VAL A 308 -5.45 -17.35 13.81
CA VAL A 308 -6.15 -17.58 15.09
C VAL A 308 -6.43 -19.05 15.38
N ASN A 309 -5.99 -19.97 14.51
CA ASN A 309 -6.17 -21.40 14.70
C ASN A 309 -5.30 -21.89 15.88
N PRO A 310 -5.89 -22.50 16.94
CA PRO A 310 -5.15 -22.94 18.12
C PRO A 310 -3.99 -23.91 17.79
N ASN A 311 -4.18 -24.74 16.76
CA ASN A 311 -3.21 -25.75 16.35
C ASN A 311 -2.11 -25.19 15.45
N PHE A 312 -2.16 -23.92 15.04
CA PHE A 312 -1.16 -23.34 14.14
C PHE A 312 0.26 -23.36 14.73
N SER A 313 0.38 -23.40 16.06
CA SER A 313 1.65 -23.46 16.80
C SER A 313 2.55 -24.66 16.44
N ILE A 314 1.99 -25.73 15.85
CA ILE A 314 2.77 -26.88 15.41
C ILE A 314 3.61 -26.61 14.14
N TYR A 315 3.24 -25.60 13.35
CA TYR A 315 3.87 -25.32 12.05
C TYR A 315 5.03 -24.32 12.12
N TYR A 316 5.24 -23.66 13.26
CA TYR A 316 6.26 -22.62 13.41
C TYR A 316 7.12 -22.74 14.67
N ASN A 317 8.26 -22.08 14.62
CA ASN A 317 9.16 -21.83 15.75
C ASN A 317 9.17 -20.32 16.07
N VAL A 318 9.47 -19.97 17.33
CA VAL A 318 9.56 -18.58 17.79
C VAL A 318 10.96 -18.31 18.33
N SER A 319 11.59 -17.21 17.91
CA SER A 319 12.87 -16.78 18.50
C SER A 319 12.71 -16.39 19.97
N ARG A 320 13.75 -16.58 20.78
CA ARG A 320 13.75 -16.18 22.19
C ARG A 320 13.76 -14.66 22.35
N ASP A 321 14.57 -13.99 21.53
CA ASP A 321 14.69 -12.54 21.56
C ASP A 321 13.49 -11.89 20.86
N PRO A 322 12.81 -10.92 21.53
CA PRO A 322 11.75 -10.15 20.92
C PRO A 322 12.25 -9.29 19.75
N VAL A 323 11.39 -9.11 18.75
CA VAL A 323 11.66 -8.17 17.66
C VAL A 323 11.64 -6.74 18.21
N VAL A 324 12.76 -6.04 18.08
CA VAL A 324 12.85 -4.63 18.50
C VAL A 324 12.12 -3.77 17.49
N ILE A 325 11.04 -3.13 17.93
CA ILE A 325 10.33 -2.10 17.19
C ILE A 325 10.41 -0.81 17.99
N ASN A 326 11.04 0.22 17.42
CA ASN A 326 11.20 1.54 18.04
C ASN A 326 9.89 2.34 17.95
N LYS A 327 8.79 1.74 18.42
CA LYS A 327 7.44 2.33 18.55
C LYS A 327 6.69 1.57 19.63
N VAL A 328 6.05 2.32 20.53
CA VAL A 328 5.13 1.76 21.53
C VAL A 328 3.75 1.65 20.89
N PHE A 329 3.14 0.47 20.94
CA PHE A 329 1.75 0.27 20.54
C PHE A 329 0.90 0.15 21.80
N LYS A 330 -0.33 0.67 21.75
CA LYS A 330 -1.21 0.78 22.92
C LYS A 330 -1.67 -0.60 23.40
N ASP A 331 -2.10 -1.44 22.47
CA ASP A 331 -2.81 -2.69 22.78
C ASP A 331 -2.01 -3.95 22.48
N TRP A 332 -0.79 -3.81 21.93
CA TRP A 332 0.09 -4.95 21.65
C TRP A 332 1.57 -4.66 21.75
N LYS A 333 2.38 -5.72 21.83
CA LYS A 333 3.84 -5.64 21.77
C LYS A 333 4.42 -6.77 20.91
N PRO A 334 5.57 -6.55 20.26
CA PRO A 334 6.25 -7.60 19.52
C PRO A 334 6.83 -8.65 20.46
N GLY A 335 6.60 -9.92 20.15
CA GLY A 335 7.33 -11.07 20.65
C GLY A 335 8.45 -11.48 19.68
N GLY A 336 8.81 -12.76 19.66
CA GLY A 336 9.86 -13.29 18.80
C GLY A 336 9.49 -13.37 17.31
N VAL A 337 10.51 -13.55 16.47
CA VAL A 337 10.38 -13.86 15.03
C VAL A 337 9.72 -15.23 14.88
N ILE A 338 8.76 -15.33 13.95
CA ILE A 338 8.10 -16.59 13.60
C ILE A 338 8.72 -17.14 12.33
N SER A 339 9.17 -18.38 12.37
CA SER A 339 9.74 -19.09 11.22
C SER A 339 9.13 -20.48 11.02
N CYS A 340 9.12 -20.94 9.77
CA CYS A 340 8.65 -22.26 9.38
C CYS A 340 9.42 -23.35 10.15
N ARG A 341 8.71 -24.27 10.80
CA ARG A 341 9.35 -25.38 11.50
C ARG A 341 10.10 -26.33 10.56
N ASN A 342 9.62 -26.48 9.32
CA ASN A 342 10.20 -27.41 8.34
C ASN A 342 11.48 -26.90 7.68
N CYS A 343 11.54 -25.60 7.31
CA CYS A 343 12.66 -25.07 6.51
C CYS A 343 13.31 -23.79 7.07
N GLY A 344 12.82 -23.26 8.19
CA GLY A 344 13.34 -22.04 8.80
C GLY A 344 12.94 -20.72 8.13
N GLU A 345 12.16 -20.74 7.04
CA GLU A 345 11.70 -19.52 6.36
C GLU A 345 10.98 -18.56 7.31
N ILE A 346 11.36 -17.29 7.30
CA ILE A 346 10.78 -16.28 8.21
C ILE A 346 9.40 -15.85 7.71
N TRP A 347 8.37 -16.19 8.47
CA TRP A 347 6.98 -15.86 8.15
C TRP A 347 6.51 -14.53 8.71
N GLY A 348 7.07 -14.09 9.83
CA GLY A 348 6.59 -12.88 10.48
C GLY A 348 7.09 -12.74 11.91
N LEU A 349 6.19 -12.33 12.80
CA LEU A 349 6.50 -12.13 14.23
C LEU A 349 5.32 -12.57 15.09
N GLN A 350 5.60 -12.91 16.34
CA GLN A 350 4.58 -13.12 17.35
C GLN A 350 4.09 -11.76 17.83
N MET A 351 2.80 -11.51 17.71
CA MET A 351 2.13 -10.34 18.28
C MET A 351 1.54 -10.73 19.63
N ILE A 352 1.92 -10.01 20.68
CA ILE A 352 1.30 -10.18 22.00
C ILE A 352 0.24 -9.09 22.11
N TYR A 353 -1.00 -9.42 21.76
CA TYR A 353 -2.14 -8.50 21.80
C TYR A 353 -2.88 -8.68 23.12
N LYS A 354 -2.84 -7.66 23.98
CA LYS A 354 -3.21 -7.76 25.40
C LYS A 354 -2.46 -8.93 26.08
N SER A 355 -3.14 -10.04 26.33
CA SER A 355 -2.56 -11.25 26.96
C SER A 355 -2.46 -12.45 26.00
N VAL A 356 -2.90 -12.31 24.75
CA VAL A 356 -2.95 -13.40 23.77
C VAL A 356 -1.76 -13.30 22.82
N LYS A 357 -1.12 -14.44 22.56
CA LYS A 357 0.01 -14.56 21.63
C LYS A 357 -0.52 -15.00 20.27
N LEU A 358 -0.50 -14.08 19.30
CA LEU A 358 -1.03 -14.29 17.96
C LEU A 358 0.11 -14.29 16.92
N PRO A 359 0.20 -15.29 16.04
CA PRO A 359 1.18 -15.33 14.97
C PRO A 359 0.82 -14.37 13.84
N ALA A 360 1.53 -13.24 13.73
CA ALA A 360 1.32 -12.23 12.69
C ALA A 360 2.16 -12.56 11.44
N LEU A 361 1.49 -12.77 10.31
CA LEU A 361 2.09 -13.28 9.08
C LEU A 361 2.36 -12.18 8.04
N LYS A 362 3.49 -12.31 7.34
CA LYS A 362 3.81 -11.53 6.14
C LYS A 362 3.33 -12.29 4.91
N VAL A 363 2.43 -11.68 4.15
CA VAL A 363 1.90 -12.26 2.89
C VAL A 363 2.99 -12.71 1.91
N ARG A 364 4.14 -12.03 1.89
CA ARG A 364 5.25 -12.36 0.98
C ARG A 364 5.95 -13.67 1.32
N SER A 365 5.83 -14.10 2.57
CA SER A 365 6.37 -15.36 3.07
C SER A 365 5.38 -16.52 2.92
N MET A 366 4.21 -16.26 2.33
CA MET A 366 3.15 -17.24 2.10
C MET A 366 2.91 -17.40 0.60
N LEU A 367 2.66 -18.64 0.19
CA LEU A 367 2.13 -18.99 -1.11
C LEU A 367 0.66 -19.38 -0.92
N LEU A 368 -0.24 -18.81 -1.74
CA LEU A 368 -1.67 -19.11 -1.66
C LEU A 368 -2.00 -20.15 -2.72
N GLU A 369 -2.50 -21.32 -2.32
CA GLU A 369 -3.04 -22.30 -3.25
C GLU A 369 -4.56 -22.13 -3.32
N THR A 370 -5.04 -21.84 -4.53
CA THR A 370 -6.47 -21.62 -4.83
C THR A 370 -6.95 -22.67 -5.82
N PRO A 371 -8.26 -22.84 -6.03
CA PRO A 371 -8.79 -23.75 -7.04
C PRO A 371 -8.30 -23.47 -8.47
N GLN A 372 -7.86 -22.24 -8.77
CA GLN A 372 -7.33 -21.85 -10.08
C GLN A 372 -5.79 -21.88 -10.15
N GLY A 373 -5.12 -22.35 -9.10
CA GLY A 373 -3.67 -22.46 -9.02
C GLY A 373 -3.05 -21.59 -7.93
N ARG A 374 -1.72 -21.50 -7.97
CA ARG A 374 -0.90 -20.87 -6.93
C ARG A 374 -0.68 -19.38 -7.20
N ILE A 375 -0.82 -18.57 -6.16
CA ILE A 375 -0.72 -17.11 -6.23
C ILE A 375 0.27 -16.63 -5.16
N GLN A 376 1.26 -15.84 -5.58
CA GLN A 376 2.14 -15.12 -4.66
C GLN A 376 1.72 -13.65 -4.56
N ALA A 377 1.10 -13.27 -3.45
CA ALA A 377 0.65 -11.91 -3.22
C ALA A 377 1.77 -11.03 -2.61
N LYS A 378 2.00 -9.85 -3.21
CA LYS A 378 3.00 -8.89 -2.69
C LYS A 378 2.50 -8.05 -1.50
N LYS A 379 1.17 -7.99 -1.31
CA LYS A 379 0.45 -7.22 -0.29
C LYS A 379 -0.83 -7.97 0.10
N TRP A 380 -1.20 -7.93 1.38
CA TRP A 380 -2.44 -8.50 1.89
C TRP A 380 -3.69 -7.93 1.18
N SER A 381 -3.62 -6.67 0.75
CA SER A 381 -4.68 -6.02 0.00
C SER A 381 -4.95 -6.59 -1.40
N ARG A 382 -4.11 -7.51 -1.89
CA ARG A 382 -4.19 -8.17 -3.21
C ARG A 382 -4.49 -9.67 -3.12
N VAL A 383 -4.74 -10.20 -1.93
CA VAL A 383 -5.13 -11.62 -1.80
C VAL A 383 -6.55 -11.80 -2.34
N PRO A 384 -6.87 -12.99 -2.88
CA PRO A 384 -8.10 -13.19 -3.64
C PRO A 384 -9.33 -13.50 -2.77
N PHE A 385 -9.24 -13.22 -1.47
CA PHE A 385 -10.28 -13.48 -0.47
C PHE A 385 -10.33 -12.34 0.57
N SER A 386 -11.44 -12.24 1.31
CA SER A 386 -11.60 -11.25 2.38
C SER A 386 -11.11 -11.81 3.71
N VAL A 387 -10.43 -10.98 4.50
CA VAL A 387 -9.99 -11.35 5.86
C VAL A 387 -10.82 -10.55 6.86
N PRO A 388 -11.58 -11.21 7.75
CA PRO A 388 -12.38 -10.55 8.79
C PRO A 388 -11.52 -9.85 9.84
N ASP A 389 -12.10 -8.91 10.58
CA ASP A 389 -11.44 -8.29 11.74
C ASP A 389 -11.40 -9.26 12.93
N PHE A 390 -10.37 -9.09 13.77
CA PHE A 390 -10.17 -9.90 14.96
C PHE A 390 -11.07 -9.41 16.10
N ASP A 391 -11.98 -10.27 16.54
CA ASP A 391 -12.78 -10.05 17.75
C ASP A 391 -12.08 -10.72 18.96
N PHE A 392 -11.55 -9.88 19.85
CA PHE A 392 -10.86 -10.34 21.05
C PHE A 392 -11.79 -11.09 22.02
N LEU A 393 -13.03 -10.62 22.20
CA LEU A 393 -13.97 -11.23 23.14
C LEU A 393 -14.41 -12.60 22.63
N GLN A 394 -14.74 -12.69 21.34
CA GLN A 394 -15.09 -13.96 20.71
C GLN A 394 -13.95 -14.97 20.78
N HIS A 395 -12.72 -14.53 20.50
CA HIS A 395 -11.54 -15.40 20.56
C HIS A 395 -11.28 -15.93 21.99
N CYS A 396 -11.41 -15.07 23.00
CA CYS A 396 -11.28 -15.50 24.40
C CYS A 396 -12.39 -16.48 24.79
N ALA A 397 -13.64 -16.25 24.38
CA ALA A 397 -14.76 -17.15 24.69
C ALA A 397 -14.57 -18.54 24.09
N GLN A 398 -14.11 -18.64 22.84
CA GLN A 398 -13.86 -19.91 22.15
C GLN A 398 -12.71 -20.71 22.79
N ASN A 399 -11.63 -20.02 23.22
CA ASN A 399 -10.53 -20.70 23.91
C ASN A 399 -10.86 -21.09 25.36
N LEU A 400 -11.84 -20.43 26.00
CA LEU A 400 -12.32 -20.79 27.34
C LEU A 400 -13.27 -21.99 27.31
N SER A 401 -14.08 -22.16 26.27
CA SER A 401 -14.94 -23.34 26.12
C SER A 401 -14.15 -24.63 25.98
N ASP A 402 -12.98 -24.58 25.33
CA ASP A 402 -12.07 -25.74 25.21
C ASP A 402 -11.40 -26.14 26.54
N LEU A 403 -11.44 -25.27 27.56
CA LEU A 403 -10.95 -25.55 28.93
C LEU A 403 -12.04 -26.10 29.86
N SER A 404 -13.29 -26.19 29.40
CA SER A 404 -14.45 -26.62 30.21
C SER A 404 -14.91 -28.06 29.94
N LEU A 405 -14.12 -28.82 29.18
CA LEU A 405 -14.30 -30.26 28.97
C LEU A 405 -13.11 -31.00 29.59
N ASP A 406 -13.10 -31.09 30.92
CA ASP A 406 -12.40 -32.11 31.71
C ASP A 406 -13.17 -32.38 32.99
#